data_AF-A0A7C4RJD6-F1
#
_entry.id   AF-A0A7C4RJD6-F1
#
_cell.length_a   1.000
_cell.length_b   1.000
_cell.length_c   1.000
_cell.angle_alpha   90.00
_cell.angle_beta   90.00
_cell.angle_gamma   90.00
#
_symmetry.space_group_name_H-M   'P 1'
#
loop_
_entity.id
_entity.type
_entity.pdbx_description
1 polymer ?
#
loop_
_entity_poly.entity_id
_entity_poly.type
_entity_poly.pdbx_seq_one_letter_code
_entity_poly.pdbx_strand_id
1 'polypeptide(L)'
;MGKITDLIYGVIIPSIIGLLIVVFQFYLGPRLDPTLRSIFVYGFAEAILTVGVPMLFGLAWNQWAGGCSGFLLGSIYALYVNDVFAASGLYDYAGMV
;
A
#
# COMPACT_ATOMS: atom_id res chain seq x y z
N MET A 1 -21.76 16.40 8.61
CA MET A 1 -20.42 16.55 8.00
C MET A 1 -20.44 17.83 7.17
N GLY A 2 -19.42 18.68 7.25
CA GLY A 2 -19.41 19.95 6.51
C GLY A 2 -18.97 19.74 5.06
N LYS A 3 -19.52 20.53 4.12
CA LYS A 3 -19.18 20.46 2.68
C LYS A 3 -17.66 20.54 2.39
N ILE A 4 -16.92 21.24 3.25
CA ILE A 4 -15.45 21.37 3.18
C ILE A 4 -14.76 20.06 3.57
N THR A 5 -15.29 19.39 4.59
CA THR A 5 -14.78 18.10 5.09
C THR A 5 -14.91 17.05 3.99
N ASP A 6 -16.06 16.99 3.32
CA ASP A 6 -16.30 16.03 2.22
C ASP A 6 -15.40 16.29 1.00
N LEU A 7 -15.08 17.56 0.70
CA LEU A 7 -14.13 17.93 -0.35
C LEU A 7 -12.70 17.46 -0.01
N ILE A 8 -12.27 17.63 1.25
CA ILE A 8 -10.95 17.19 1.70
C ILE A 8 -10.82 15.66 1.60
N TYR A 9 -11.81 14.91 2.10
CA TYR A 9 -11.78 13.44 2.07
C TYR A 9 -11.96 12.87 0.66
N GLY A 10 -12.81 13.47 -0.17
CA GLY A 10 -13.13 12.96 -1.51
C GLY A 10 -12.12 13.32 -2.60
N VAL A 11 -11.39 14.43 -2.47
CA VAL A 11 -10.51 14.93 -3.54
C VAL A 11 -9.06 15.10 -3.09
N ILE A 12 -8.83 15.71 -1.94
CA ILE A 12 -7.46 16.03 -1.50
C ILE A 12 -6.70 14.76 -1.14
N ILE A 13 -7.30 13.87 -0.35
CA ILE A 13 -6.63 12.63 0.09
C ILE A 13 -6.26 11.72 -1.11
N PRO A 14 -7.16 11.39 -2.05
CA PRO A 14 -6.80 10.60 -3.22
C PRO A 14 -5.73 11.29 -4.09
N SER A 15 -5.78 12.62 -4.20
CA SER A 15 -4.78 13.38 -4.96
C SER A 15 -3.39 13.30 -4.34
N ILE A 16 -3.29 13.40 -3.00
CA ILE A 16 -2.01 13.23 -2.28
C ILE A 16 -1.45 11.83 -2.50
N ILE A 17 -2.31 10.81 -2.48
CA ILE A 17 -1.90 9.41 -2.67
C ILE A 17 -1.42 9.16 -4.09
N GLY A 18 -2.17 9.64 -5.08
CA GLY A 18 -1.75 9.59 -6.47
C GLY A 18 -0.40 10.30 -6.68
N LEU A 19 -0.23 11.46 -6.05
CA LEU A 19 1.03 12.21 -6.11
C LEU A 19 2.18 11.45 -5.42
N LEU A 20 1.95 10.79 -4.29
CA LEU A 20 2.94 9.94 -3.63
C LEU A 20 3.38 8.79 -4.53
N ILE A 21 2.45 8.09 -5.19
CA ILE A 21 2.78 7.00 -6.12
C ILE A 21 3.62 7.53 -7.28
N VAL A 22 3.21 8.64 -7.89
CA VAL A 22 3.90 9.26 -9.03
C VAL A 22 5.31 9.73 -8.62
N VAL A 23 5.44 10.44 -7.51
CA VAL A 23 6.73 10.95 -7.03
C VAL A 23 7.68 9.79 -6.68
N PHE A 24 7.20 8.77 -5.97
CA PHE A 24 8.03 7.61 -5.65
C PHE A 24 8.52 6.89 -6.92
N GLN A 25 7.63 6.70 -7.90
CA GLN A 25 7.96 6.02 -9.15
C GLN A 25 8.95 6.81 -10.01
N PHE A 26 8.67 8.09 -10.28
CA PHE A 26 9.44 8.89 -11.24
C PHE A 26 10.70 9.51 -10.62
N TYR A 27 10.68 9.81 -9.32
CA TYR A 27 11.80 10.46 -8.64
C TYR A 27 12.68 9.48 -7.87
N LEU A 28 12.09 8.58 -7.07
CA LEU A 28 12.87 7.63 -6.28
C LEU A 28 13.29 6.41 -7.11
N GLY A 29 12.40 5.88 -7.95
CA GLY A 29 12.64 4.68 -8.75
C GLY A 29 13.98 4.64 -9.51
N PRO A 30 14.34 5.65 -10.30
CA PRO A 30 15.60 5.64 -11.06
C PRO A 30 16.87 5.73 -10.21
N ARG A 31 16.76 6.15 -8.94
CA ARG A 31 17.89 6.43 -8.05
C ARG A 31 18.19 5.29 -7.06
N LEU A 32 17.34 4.28 -7.05
CA LEU A 32 17.44 3.14 -6.13
C LEU A 32 18.03 1.93 -6.85
N ASP A 33 18.83 1.16 -6.11
CA ASP A 33 19.23 -0.19 -6.50
C ASP A 33 17.99 -1.05 -6.83
N PRO A 34 18.06 -2.00 -7.78
CA PRO A 34 16.92 -2.83 -8.15
C PRO A 34 16.17 -3.46 -6.97
N THR A 35 16.88 -3.85 -5.90
CA THR A 35 16.31 -4.44 -4.69
C THR A 35 15.54 -3.42 -3.86
N LEU A 36 16.10 -2.23 -3.66
CA LEU A 36 15.42 -1.16 -2.93
C LEU A 36 14.25 -0.60 -3.74
N ARG A 37 14.36 -0.60 -5.07
CA ARG A 37 13.30 -0.19 -5.98
C ARG A 37 12.10 -1.14 -5.93
N SER A 38 12.32 -2.46 -5.85
CA SER A 38 11.22 -3.43 -5.71
C SER A 38 10.44 -3.24 -4.42
N ILE A 39 11.13 -2.93 -3.32
CA ILE A 39 10.48 -2.74 -2.00
C ILE A 39 9.80 -1.36 -1.92
N PHE A 40 10.56 -0.29 -2.07
CA PHE A 40 10.10 1.06 -1.74
C PHE A 40 9.22 1.70 -2.81
N VAL A 41 9.29 1.22 -4.05
CA VAL A 41 8.56 1.84 -5.14
C VAL A 41 7.43 0.92 -5.61
N TYR A 42 7.77 -0.29 -6.06
CA TYR A 42 6.76 -1.22 -6.53
C TYR A 42 5.93 -1.82 -5.39
N GLY A 43 6.57 -2.30 -4.31
CA GLY A 43 5.89 -2.84 -3.14
C GLY A 43 5.03 -1.78 -2.43
N PHE A 44 5.54 -0.56 -2.27
CA PHE A 44 4.76 0.53 -1.68
C PHE A 44 3.54 0.91 -2.53
N ALA A 45 3.68 1.00 -3.86
CA ALA A 45 2.57 1.28 -4.75
C ALA A 45 1.50 0.17 -4.68
N GLU A 46 1.92 -1.10 -4.64
CA GLU A 46 1.03 -2.25 -4.50
C GLU A 46 0.27 -2.22 -3.16
N ALA A 47 0.97 -1.97 -2.05
CA ALA A 47 0.36 -1.84 -0.73
C ALA A 47 -0.70 -0.72 -0.67
N ILE A 48 -0.42 0.42 -1.32
CA ILE A 48 -1.39 1.51 -1.41
C ILE A 48 -2.62 1.07 -2.21
N LEU A 49 -2.43 0.45 -3.37
CA LEU A 49 -3.55 0.09 -4.25
C LEU A 49 -4.41 -1.03 -3.66
N THR A 50 -3.81 -1.97 -2.95
CA THR A 50 -4.49 -3.15 -2.40
C THR A 50 -5.06 -2.91 -0.99
N VAL A 51 -4.38 -2.12 -0.16
CA VAL A 51 -4.79 -1.87 1.23
C VAL A 51 -5.26 -0.43 1.44
N GLY A 52 -4.43 0.53 1.04
CA GLY A 52 -4.67 1.95 1.30
C GLY A 52 -5.94 2.49 0.64
N VAL A 53 -6.13 2.21 -0.64
CA VAL A 53 -7.27 2.69 -1.43
C VAL A 53 -8.60 2.13 -0.90
N PRO A 54 -8.78 0.80 -0.73
CA PRO A 54 -10.01 0.27 -0.14
C PRO A 54 -10.26 0.75 1.30
N MET A 55 -9.22 0.86 2.12
CA MET A 55 -9.33 1.40 3.49
C MET A 55 -9.90 2.83 3.47
N LEU A 56 -9.39 3.69 2.60
CA LEU A 56 -9.82 5.08 2.52
C LEU A 56 -11.23 5.25 1.97
N PHE A 57 -11.59 4.48 0.94
CA PHE A 57 -12.96 4.43 0.46
C PHE A 57 -13.91 3.89 1.54
N GLY A 58 -13.47 2.87 2.29
CA GLY A 58 -14.17 2.36 3.45
C GLY A 58 -14.38 3.43 4.51
N LEU A 59 -13.32 4.17 4.91
CA LEU A 59 -13.40 5.24 5.91
C LEU A 59 -14.29 6.40 5.46
N ALA A 60 -14.30 6.72 4.16
CA ALA A 60 -15.16 7.75 3.59
C ALA A 60 -16.65 7.34 3.63
N TRP A 61 -16.96 6.06 3.47
CA TRP A 61 -18.32 5.53 3.56
C TRP A 61 -18.77 5.29 5.02
N ASN A 62 -17.95 4.58 5.80
CA ASN A 62 -18.20 4.22 7.20
C ASN A 62 -16.87 3.89 7.89
N GLN A 63 -16.59 4.57 9.02
CA GLN A 63 -15.34 4.39 9.77
C GLN A 63 -15.05 2.93 10.18
N TRP A 64 -16.08 2.13 10.50
CA TRP A 64 -15.94 0.70 10.78
C TRP A 64 -15.57 -0.10 9.53
N ALA A 65 -16.20 0.19 8.39
CA ALA A 65 -15.86 -0.48 7.13
C ALA A 65 -14.42 -0.15 6.69
N GLY A 66 -13.98 1.09 6.90
CA GLY A 66 -12.60 1.50 6.69
C GLY A 66 -11.60 0.78 7.60
N GLY A 67 -11.88 0.72 8.90
CA GLY A 67 -11.04 -0.01 9.85
C GLY A 67 -10.93 -1.51 9.54
N CYS A 68 -12.06 -2.17 9.25
CA CYS A 68 -12.09 -3.59 8.92
C CYS A 68 -11.42 -3.90 7.58
N SER A 69 -11.63 -3.09 6.55
CA SER A 69 -10.98 -3.26 5.25
C SER A 69 -9.47 -3.05 5.34
N GLY A 70 -9.00 -2.02 6.06
CA GLY A 70 -7.57 -1.82 6.29
C GLY A 70 -6.91 -2.98 7.04
N PHE A 71 -7.57 -3.51 8.08
CA PHE A 71 -7.07 -4.66 8.83
C PHE A 71 -7.04 -5.94 7.98
N LEU A 72 -8.13 -6.28 7.29
CA LEU A 72 -8.23 -7.49 6.49
C LEU A 72 -7.28 -7.45 5.29
N LEU A 73 -7.31 -6.38 4.50
CA LEU A 73 -6.44 -6.26 3.33
C LEU A 73 -4.97 -6.12 3.72
N GLY A 74 -4.66 -5.41 4.81
CA GLY A 74 -3.30 -5.35 5.34
C GLY A 74 -2.77 -6.71 5.78
N SER A 75 -3.59 -7.50 6.48
CA SER A 75 -3.22 -8.85 6.90
C SER A 75 -3.02 -9.78 5.71
N ILE A 76 -3.93 -9.74 4.72
CA ILE A 76 -3.81 -10.54 3.49
C ILE A 76 -2.59 -10.12 2.68
N TYR A 77 -2.33 -8.81 2.56
CA TYR A 77 -1.15 -8.28 1.86
C TYR A 77 0.14 -8.75 2.54
N ALA A 78 0.23 -8.73 3.87
CA ALA A 78 1.39 -9.23 4.59
C ALA A 78 1.65 -10.73 4.35
N LEU A 79 0.59 -11.54 4.33
CA LEU A 79 0.67 -12.96 4.00
C LEU A 79 1.11 -13.19 2.54
N TYR A 80 0.51 -12.45 1.60
CA TYR A 80 0.87 -12.50 0.18
C TYR A 80 2.35 -12.17 -0.03
N VAL A 81 2.82 -11.06 0.55
CA VAL A 81 4.22 -10.65 0.43
C VAL A 81 5.15 -11.71 1.03
N ASN A 82 4.80 -12.27 2.20
CA ASN A 82 5.58 -13.34 2.81
C ASN A 82 5.70 -14.58 1.90
N ASP A 83 4.59 -15.01 1.29
CA ASP A 83 4.55 -16.16 0.39
C ASP A 83 5.34 -15.92 -0.89
N VAL A 84 5.25 -14.72 -1.48
CA VAL A 84 6.07 -14.33 -2.64
C VAL A 84 7.57 -14.38 -2.32
N PHE A 85 7.97 -13.87 -1.15
CA PHE A 85 9.36 -13.93 -0.72
C PHE A 85 9.85 -15.36 -0.44
N ALA A 86 9.00 -16.22 0.15
CA ALA A 86 9.29 -17.63 0.33
C ALA A 86 9.43 -18.36 -1.02
N ALA A 87 8.49 -18.17 -1.95
CA ALA A 87 8.50 -18.77 -3.28
C ALA A 87 9.67 -18.30 -4.15
N SER A 88 10.15 -17.07 -3.95
CA SER A 88 11.32 -16.53 -4.66
C SER A 88 12.66 -17.12 -4.20
N GLY A 89 12.67 -17.98 -3.17
CA GLY A 89 13.90 -18.58 -2.62
C GLY A 89 14.74 -17.60 -1.79
N LEU A 90 14.22 -16.42 -1.47
CA LEU A 90 14.88 -15.42 -0.62
C LEU A 90 14.82 -15.78 0.88
N TYR A 91 13.86 -16.63 1.28
CA TYR A 91 13.76 -17.21 2.61
C TYR A 91 13.98 -18.73 2.50
N ASP A 92 15.22 -19.17 2.67
CA ASP A 92 15.52 -20.59 2.78
C ASP A 92 15.26 -21.05 4.23
N TYR A 93 14.10 -21.66 4.47
CA TYR A 93 13.78 -22.29 5.75
C TYR A 93 14.51 -23.62 5.95
N ALA A 94 15.19 -24.16 4.92
CA ALA A 94 15.88 -25.45 5.00
C ALA A 94 17.32 -25.35 5.53
N GLY A 95 17.86 -24.14 5.71
CA GLY A 95 19.22 -23.89 6.21
C GLY A 95 19.31 -23.42 7.68
N MET A 96 18.21 -23.38 8.42
CA MET A 96 18.16 -22.94 9.83
C MET A 96 17.81 -24.09 10.79
N VAL A 97 18.49 -25.23 10.63
CA VAL A 97 18.64 -26.29 11.65
C VAL A 97 20.08 -26.77 11.67
#